data_AF-A0AAV6D8R0-F1
#
_entry.id   AF-A0AAV6D8R0-F1
#
_cell.length_a   1.000
_cell.length_b   1.000
_cell.length_c   1.000
_cell.angle_alpha   90.00
_cell.angle_beta   90.00
_cell.angle_gamma   90.00
#
_symmetry.space_group_name_H-M   'P 1'
#
loop_
_entity.id
_entity.type
_entity.pdbx_description
1 polymer ?
#
loop_
_entity_poly.entity_id
_entity_poly.type
_entity_poly.pdbx_seq_one_letter_code
_entity_poly.pdbx_strand_id
1 'polypeptide(L)'
;MNHQNVNRASGAAIGFVIAFVIFIALIAIVKFSISVPAIDADRGAAISKSLAEIRKTENNALVNPGWIDEKRGIVRLPIETAMQMAEREWQNPAQARADLIARAEKAAAPAPKTAPKPSKFE
;
A
#
# COMPACT_ATOMS: atom_id res chain seq x y z
N MET A 1 -19.36 -37.28 -61.87
CA MET A 1 -18.64 -37.75 -60.67
C MET A 1 -18.72 -36.64 -59.63
N ASN A 2 -19.64 -36.77 -58.65
CA ASN A 2 -19.79 -35.78 -57.59
C ASN A 2 -18.76 -36.09 -56.48
N HIS A 3 -17.66 -35.33 -56.45
CA HIS A 3 -16.76 -35.36 -55.32
C HIS A 3 -17.40 -34.61 -54.15
N GLN A 4 -17.99 -35.36 -53.21
CA GLN A 4 -18.34 -34.79 -51.91
C GLN A 4 -17.03 -34.42 -51.20
N ASN A 5 -16.68 -33.14 -51.23
CA ASN A 5 -15.65 -32.55 -50.39
C ASN A 5 -16.16 -32.57 -48.94
N VAL A 6 -16.03 -33.71 -48.27
CA VAL A 6 -16.34 -33.81 -46.84
C VAL A 6 -15.32 -32.92 -46.11
N ASN A 7 -15.80 -31.82 -45.54
CA ASN A 7 -15.00 -30.77 -44.93
C ASN A 7 -14.38 -31.29 -43.61
N ARG A 8 -13.38 -32.17 -43.69
CA ARG A 8 -12.72 -32.83 -42.55
C ARG A 8 -12.17 -31.81 -41.54
N ALA A 9 -11.77 -30.64 -42.01
CA ALA A 9 -11.36 -29.51 -41.19
C ALA A 9 -12.48 -29.00 -40.27
N SER A 10 -13.73 -28.96 -40.74
CA SER A 10 -14.89 -28.55 -39.93
C SER A 10 -15.25 -29.62 -38.88
N GLY A 11 -15.14 -30.90 -39.21
CA GLY A 11 -15.34 -31.99 -38.25
C GLY A 11 -14.27 -31.99 -37.14
N ALA A 12 -13.01 -31.75 -37.51
CA ALA A 12 -11.92 -31.61 -36.54
C ALA A 12 -12.10 -30.38 -35.64
N ALA A 13 -12.55 -29.25 -36.19
CA ALA A 13 -12.84 -28.04 -35.41
C ALA A 13 -13.98 -28.27 -34.40
N ILE A 14 -15.06 -28.94 -34.80
CA ILE A 14 -16.17 -29.29 -33.92
C ILE A 14 -15.72 -30.24 -32.80
N GLY A 15 -14.93 -31.26 -33.15
CA GLY A 15 -14.36 -32.19 -32.16
C GLY A 15 -13.47 -31.48 -31.14
N PHE A 16 -12.66 -30.51 -31.58
CA PHE A 16 -11.82 -29.71 -30.70
C PHE A 16 -12.64 -28.85 -29.74
N VAL A 17 -13.70 -28.19 -30.22
CA VAL A 17 -14.60 -27.41 -29.37
C VAL A 17 -15.27 -28.29 -28.31
N ILE A 18 -15.77 -29.47 -28.71
CA ILE A 18 -16.39 -30.41 -27.77
C ILE A 18 -15.38 -30.87 -26.71
N ALA A 19 -14.17 -31.26 -27.12
CA ALA A 19 -13.12 -31.65 -26.18
C ALA A 19 -12.77 -30.52 -25.21
N PHE A 20 -12.71 -29.27 -25.69
CA PHE A 20 -12.42 -28.10 -24.86
C PHE A 20 -13.53 -27.82 -23.84
N VAL A 21 -14.79 -27.95 -24.25
CA VAL A 21 -15.95 -27.80 -23.35
C VAL A 21 -15.95 -28.89 -22.27
N ILE A 22 -15.68 -30.14 -22.66
CA ILE A 22 -15.58 -31.25 -21.70
C ILE A 22 -14.43 -30.99 -20.72
N PHE A 23 -13.28 -30.52 -21.21
CA PHE A 23 -12.13 -30.22 -20.36
C PHE A 23 -12.43 -29.10 -19.35
N ILE A 24 -13.08 -28.00 -19.79
CA ILE A 24 -13.53 -26.93 -18.89
C ILE A 24 -14.51 -27.47 -17.84
N ALA A 25 -15.47 -28.30 -18.25
CA ALA A 25 -16.45 -28.89 -17.35
C ALA A 25 -15.76 -29.77 -16.28
N LEU A 26 -14.78 -30.58 -16.67
CA LEU A 26 -13.99 -31.39 -15.74
C LEU A 26 -13.20 -30.52 -14.75
N ILE A 27 -12.56 -29.45 -15.21
CA ILE A 27 -11.86 -28.51 -14.32
C ILE A 27 -12.82 -27.90 -13.30
N ALA A 28 -14.00 -27.47 -13.75
CA ALA A 28 -15.00 -26.89 -12.86
C ALA A 28 -15.44 -27.90 -11.79
N ILE A 29 -15.80 -29.13 -12.19
CA ILE A 29 -16.20 -30.20 -11.27
C ILE A 29 -15.09 -30.44 -10.22
N VAL A 30 -13.84 -30.62 -10.66
CA VAL A 30 -12.71 -30.85 -9.75
C VAL A 30 -12.52 -29.67 -8.79
N LYS A 31 -12.58 -28.43 -9.29
CA LYS A 31 -12.44 -27.21 -8.48
C LYS A 31 -13.54 -27.06 -7.42
N PHE A 32 -14.78 -27.45 -7.74
CA PHE A 32 -15.90 -27.34 -6.81
C PHE A 32 -16.01 -28.53 -5.85
N SER A 33 -15.58 -29.73 -6.25
CA SER A 33 -15.64 -30.93 -5.42
C SER A 33 -14.48 -31.05 -4.43
N ILE A 34 -13.34 -30.42 -4.69
CA ILE A 34 -12.17 -30.47 -3.81
C ILE A 34 -12.03 -29.15 -3.06
N SER A 35 -12.43 -29.13 -1.79
CA SER A 35 -12.13 -28.02 -0.87
C SER A 35 -10.76 -28.28 -0.21
N VAL A 36 -9.68 -27.84 -0.85
CA VAL A 36 -8.37 -27.81 -0.19
C VAL A 36 -8.43 -26.73 0.90
N PRO A 37 -8.11 -27.04 2.17
CA PRO A 37 -8.02 -26.01 3.19
C PRO A 37 -7.00 -24.97 2.73
N ALA A 38 -7.40 -23.71 2.70
CA ALA A 38 -6.52 -22.64 2.25
C ALA A 38 -5.39 -22.48 3.26
N ILE A 39 -4.26 -23.14 2.98
CA ILE A 39 -3.07 -23.21 3.84
C ILE A 39 -2.63 -21.82 4.33
N ASP A 40 -2.88 -20.78 3.51
CA ASP A 40 -2.51 -19.39 3.77
C ASP A 40 -3.72 -18.42 3.84
N ALA A 41 -4.97 -18.86 3.93
CA ALA A 41 -6.11 -17.92 3.99
C ALA A 41 -6.02 -16.98 5.20
N ASP A 42 -5.68 -17.51 6.36
CA ASP A 42 -5.52 -16.72 7.60
C ASP A 42 -4.36 -15.73 7.47
N ARG A 43 -3.27 -16.14 6.81
CA ARG A 43 -2.12 -15.29 6.55
C ARG A 43 -2.44 -14.18 5.54
N GLY A 44 -3.15 -14.48 4.47
CA GLY A 44 -3.61 -13.50 3.48
C GLY A 44 -4.59 -12.48 4.10
N ALA A 45 -5.47 -12.93 4.99
CA ALA A 45 -6.36 -12.06 5.75
C ALA A 45 -5.57 -11.14 6.70
N ALA A 46 -4.56 -11.66 7.39
CA ALA A 46 -3.69 -10.86 8.27
C ALA A 46 -2.89 -9.80 7.49
N ILE A 47 -2.31 -10.17 6.35
CA ILE A 47 -1.54 -9.24 5.49
C ILE A 47 -2.44 -8.17 4.88
N SER A 48 -3.61 -8.55 4.36
CA SER A 48 -4.54 -7.57 3.78
C SER A 48 -5.04 -6.57 4.82
N LYS A 49 -5.31 -7.02 6.05
CA LYS A 49 -5.69 -6.15 7.17
C LYS A 49 -4.56 -5.20 7.57
N SER A 50 -3.33 -5.70 7.75
CA SER A 50 -2.19 -4.86 8.12
C SER A 50 -1.89 -3.83 7.02
N LEU A 51 -2.00 -4.22 5.75
CA LEU A 51 -1.81 -3.33 4.62
C LEU A 51 -2.88 -2.24 4.56
N ALA A 52 -4.14 -2.57 4.84
CA ALA A 52 -5.22 -1.59 4.93
C ALA A 52 -4.99 -0.58 6.06
N GLU A 53 -4.48 -1.03 7.20
CA GLU A 53 -4.16 -0.18 8.35
C GLU A 53 -2.97 0.74 8.06
N ILE A 54 -1.92 0.23 7.42
CA ILE A 54 -0.78 1.03 6.95
C ILE A 54 -1.27 2.11 6.00
N ARG A 55 -2.02 1.75 4.95
CA ARG A 55 -2.58 2.72 4.00
C ARG A 55 -3.46 3.77 4.66
N LYS A 56 -4.28 3.38 5.64
CA LYS A 56 -5.12 4.32 6.40
C LYS A 56 -4.27 5.30 7.20
N THR A 57 -3.22 4.82 7.85
CA THR A 57 -2.29 5.63 8.64
C THR A 57 -1.50 6.58 7.76
N GLU A 58 -0.98 6.08 6.62
CA GLU A 58 -0.28 6.89 5.62
C GLU A 58 -1.18 7.97 5.06
N ASN A 59 -2.40 7.62 4.64
CA ASN A 59 -3.35 8.60 4.11
C ASN A 59 -3.70 9.66 5.15
N ASN A 60 -3.90 9.26 6.41
CA ASN A 60 -4.11 10.22 7.50
C ASN A 60 -2.91 11.16 7.67
N ALA A 61 -1.70 10.63 7.62
CA ALA A 61 -0.47 11.40 7.80
C ALA A 61 -0.09 12.27 6.58
N LEU A 62 -0.66 12.00 5.41
CA LEU A 62 -0.51 12.83 4.21
C LEU A 62 -1.42 14.06 4.26
N VAL A 63 -2.67 13.88 4.71
CA VAL A 63 -3.69 14.95 4.63
C VAL A 63 -3.86 15.72 5.94
N ASN A 64 -3.42 15.18 7.07
CA ASN A 64 -3.54 15.82 8.37
C ASN A 64 -2.17 16.14 8.97
N PRO A 65 -2.06 17.24 9.72
CA PRO A 65 -0.89 17.49 10.54
C PRO A 65 -0.78 16.48 11.68
N GLY A 66 0.45 16.10 12.04
CA GLY A 66 0.69 15.13 13.12
C GLY A 66 2.08 15.31 13.75
N TRP A 67 2.23 14.94 15.02
CA TRP A 67 3.50 15.07 15.73
C TRP A 67 4.55 14.07 15.21
N ILE A 68 5.77 14.54 14.95
CA ILE A 68 6.95 13.69 14.72
C ILE A 68 7.73 13.53 16.03
N ASP A 69 7.93 14.64 16.74
CA ASP A 69 8.56 14.66 18.07
C ASP A 69 7.91 15.75 18.92
N GLU A 70 7.01 15.33 19.81
CA GLU A 70 6.28 16.23 20.70
C GLU A 70 7.20 16.96 21.68
N LYS A 71 8.24 16.28 22.19
CA LYS A 71 9.18 16.88 23.14
C LYS A 71 9.99 18.01 22.51
N ARG A 72 10.25 17.91 21.21
CA ARG A 72 10.97 18.93 20.42
C ARG A 72 10.04 19.93 19.75
N GLY A 73 8.74 19.70 19.80
CA GLY A 73 7.74 20.51 19.12
C GLY A 73 7.81 20.40 17.59
N ILE A 74 8.17 19.22 17.06
CA ILE A 74 8.30 18.97 15.62
C ILE A 74 7.03 18.29 15.10
N VAL A 75 6.39 18.92 14.11
CA VAL A 75 5.13 18.49 13.51
C VAL A 75 5.33 18.22 12.02
N ARG A 76 4.75 17.14 11.52
CA ARG A 76 4.53 16.88 10.09
C ARG A 76 3.37 17.75 9.61
N LEU A 77 3.61 18.48 8.53
CA LEU A 77 2.59 19.30 7.87
C LEU A 77 2.20 18.68 6.53
N PRO A 78 0.93 18.78 6.11
CA PRO A 78 0.53 18.53 4.72
C PRO A 78 1.30 19.44 3.76
N ILE A 79 1.59 18.93 2.57
CA ILE A 79 2.44 19.62 1.58
C ILE A 79 1.80 20.95 1.17
N GLU A 80 0.48 20.97 0.99
CA GLU A 80 -0.28 22.17 0.61
C GLU A 80 -0.12 23.28 1.65
N THR A 81 -0.26 22.95 2.93
CA THR A 81 -0.09 23.91 4.03
C THR A 81 1.36 24.37 4.14
N ALA A 82 2.32 23.46 3.95
CA ALA A 82 3.74 23.80 3.95
C ALA A 82 4.10 24.76 2.81
N MET A 83 3.55 24.55 1.61
CA MET A 83 3.75 25.42 0.45
C MET A 83 3.18 26.83 0.69
N GLN A 84 1.97 26.93 1.24
CA GLN A 84 1.37 28.22 1.57
C GLN A 84 2.18 28.98 2.64
N MET A 85 2.67 28.27 3.66
CA MET A 85 3.54 28.88 4.67
C MET A 85 4.85 29.35 4.04
N ALA A 86 5.46 28.55 3.16
CA ALA A 86 6.67 28.93 2.47
C ALA A 86 6.47 30.17 1.60
N GLU A 87 5.40 30.23 0.81
CA GLU A 87 5.07 31.40 -0.02
C GLU A 87 4.89 32.68 0.82
N ARG A 88 4.23 32.56 1.98
CA ARG A 88 4.05 33.67 2.93
C ARG A 88 5.37 34.12 3.57
N GLU A 89 6.19 33.17 4.03
CA GLU A 89 7.48 33.46 4.66
C GLU A 89 8.47 34.06 3.66
N TRP A 90 8.47 33.59 2.41
CA TRP A 90 9.41 34.03 1.38
C TRP A 90 9.17 35.45 0.85
N GLN A 91 8.10 36.12 1.29
CA GLN A 91 7.91 37.56 1.07
C GLN A 91 9.08 38.38 1.66
N ASN A 92 9.73 37.87 2.71
CA ASN A 92 11.00 38.39 3.23
C ASN A 92 12.07 37.29 3.24
N PRO A 93 12.85 37.14 2.15
CA PRO A 93 13.78 36.02 2.00
C PRO A 93 14.89 35.94 3.06
N ALA A 94 15.34 37.08 3.58
CA ALA A 94 16.40 37.12 4.58
C ALA A 94 15.92 36.53 5.92
N GLN A 95 14.71 36.92 6.34
CA GLN A 95 14.08 36.41 7.55
C GLN A 95 13.69 34.93 7.39
N ALA A 96 13.09 34.56 6.26
CA ALA A 96 12.70 33.17 5.99
C ALA A 96 13.89 32.19 6.07
N ARG A 97 15.05 32.59 5.53
CA ARG A 97 16.29 31.80 5.61
C ARG A 97 16.78 31.66 7.04
N ALA A 98 16.80 32.75 7.81
CA ALA A 98 17.21 32.72 9.22
C ALA A 98 16.29 31.80 10.04
N ASP A 99 14.98 31.90 9.85
CA ASP A 99 13.98 31.06 10.53
C ASP A 99 14.07 29.59 10.12
N LEU A 100 14.39 29.29 8.86
CA LEU A 100 14.64 27.93 8.39
C LEU A 100 15.90 27.33 9.03
N ILE A 101 17.00 28.09 9.10
CA ILE A 101 18.25 27.65 9.75
C ILE A 101 18.00 27.36 11.23
N ALA A 102 17.32 28.27 11.95
CA ALA A 102 16.98 28.08 13.36
C ALA A 102 16.10 26.83 13.58
N ARG A 103 15.12 26.57 12.71
CA ARG A 103 14.29 25.35 12.75
C ARG A 103 15.11 24.09 12.47
N ALA A 104 16.01 24.14 11.49
CA ALA A 104 16.88 23.02 11.15
C ALA A 104 17.85 22.69 12.29
N GLU A 105 18.45 23.69 12.93
CA GLU A 105 19.31 23.50 14.10
C GLU A 105 18.54 22.89 15.27
N LYS A 106 17.32 23.38 15.56
CA LYS A 106 16.45 22.80 16.58
C LYS A 106 16.09 21.34 16.29
N ALA A 107 15.96 20.96 15.02
CA ALA A 107 15.69 19.59 14.58
C ALA A 107 16.95 18.69 14.51
N ALA A 108 18.14 19.28 14.36
CA ALA A 108 19.42 18.56 14.35
C ALA A 108 20.01 18.34 15.76
N ALA A 109 19.61 19.14 16.75
CA ALA A 109 20.06 18.99 18.13
C ALA A 109 19.81 17.55 18.68
N PRO A 110 20.64 17.04 19.60
CA PRO A 110 20.39 15.75 20.23
C PRO A 110 19.06 15.77 20.99
N ALA A 111 18.28 14.69 20.89
CA ALA A 111 16.98 14.60 21.54
C ALA A 111 17.11 14.78 23.08
N PRO A 112 16.14 15.43 23.75
CA PRO A 112 16.16 15.59 25.18
C PRO A 112 16.31 14.22 25.87
N LYS A 113 17.35 14.06 26.70
CA LYS A 113 17.56 12.83 27.49
C LYS A 113 16.36 12.64 28.39
N THR A 114 15.53 11.64 28.10
CA THR A 114 14.48 11.22 29.04
C THR A 114 15.18 10.70 30.29
N ALA A 115 14.87 11.24 31.47
CA ALA A 115 15.40 10.71 32.73
C ALA A 115 15.20 9.19 32.77
N PRO A 116 16.21 8.40 33.17
CA PRO A 116 16.09 6.95 33.21
C PRO A 116 14.89 6.61 34.09
N LYS A 117 13.93 5.89 33.52
CA LYS A 117 12.82 5.32 34.29
C LYS A 117 13.47 4.45 35.36
N PRO A 118 13.24 4.68 36.67
CA PRO A 118 13.84 3.84 37.70
C PRO A 118 13.48 2.39 37.39
N SER A 119 14.50 1.57 37.22
CA SER A 119 14.34 0.15 36.96
C SER A 119 13.55 -0.45 38.12
N LYS A 120 12.57 -1.32 37.84
CA LYS A 120 11.76 -2.02 38.86
C LYS A 120 12.57 -3.08 39.65
N PHE A 121 13.89 -3.08 39.53
CA PHE A 121 14.79 -4.13 40.03
C PHE A 121 15.97 -3.59 40.84
N GLU A 122 15.90 -2.35 41.34
CA GLU A 122 16.75 -1.87 42.43
C GLU A 122 15.95 -1.77 43.74
#